data_AF-A0A9X3RE68-F1
#
_entry.id   AF-A0A9X3RE68-F1
#
_cell.length_a   1.000
_cell.length_b   1.000
_cell.length_c   1.000
_cell.angle_alpha   90.00
_cell.angle_beta   90.00
_cell.angle_gamma   90.00
#
_symmetry.space_group_name_H-M   'P 1'
#
loop_
_entity.id
_entity.type
_entity.pdbx_description
1 polymer ?
#
loop_
_entity_poly.entity_id
_entity_poly.type
_entity_poly.pdbx_seq_one_letter_code
_entity_poly.pdbx_strand_id
1 'polypeptide(L)'
;MKSFLIPALQTLMIILIALSFFATSWFGEEYVLRAEPYDPYDPFYGEYVLLKYPDLKPSDSAPGGDIFFSLKEGDDGYARIDRIDSEPFWGAIQGTNYGGQITTSQLEQYYVEQGTGPGLEEAKDLALTLVVAPWGAIRPTFLEKRPEQN
;
A
#
# COMPACT_ATOMS: atom_id res chain seq x y z
N MET A 1 -37.04 27.29 8.56
CA MET A 1 -35.67 26.92 8.98
C MET A 1 -35.48 25.41 9.14
N LYS A 2 -36.46 24.66 9.66
CA LYS A 2 -36.34 23.20 9.91
C LYS A 2 -36.24 22.32 8.63
N SER A 3 -36.73 22.81 7.49
CA SER A 3 -36.72 22.08 6.20
C SER A 3 -35.33 21.88 5.60
N PHE A 4 -34.35 22.70 5.96
CA PHE A 4 -32.97 22.59 5.46
C PHE A 4 -32.07 21.73 6.34
N LEU A 5 -32.55 21.28 7.50
CA LEU A 5 -31.75 20.50 8.44
C LEU A 5 -31.37 19.13 7.86
N ILE A 6 -32.33 18.44 7.23
CA ILE A 6 -32.10 17.13 6.61
C ILE A 6 -31.18 17.26 5.38
N PRO A 7 -31.43 18.17 4.41
CA PRO A 7 -30.49 18.39 3.31
C PRO A 7 -29.08 18.76 3.78
N ALA A 8 -28.94 19.65 4.77
CA ALA A 8 -27.63 20.01 5.31
C ALA A 8 -26.91 18.83 5.96
N LEU A 9 -27.63 17.99 6.70
CA LEU A 9 -27.06 16.77 7.29
C LEU A 9 -26.61 15.77 6.22
N GLN A 10 -27.41 15.59 5.17
CA GLN A 10 -27.05 14.73 4.03
C GLN A 10 -25.83 15.27 3.28
N THR A 11 -25.78 16.57 3.00
CA THR A 11 -24.61 17.21 2.38
C THR A 11 -23.37 17.05 3.25
N LEU A 12 -23.49 17.27 4.57
CA LEU A 12 -22.39 17.03 5.51
C LEU A 12 -21.92 15.58 5.49
N MET A 13 -22.83 14.62 5.42
CA MET A 13 -22.49 13.19 5.34
C MET A 13 -21.71 12.87 4.06
N ILE A 14 -22.14 13.41 2.91
CA ILE A 14 -21.42 13.25 1.64
C ILE A 14 -20.02 13.86 1.72
N ILE A 15 -19.90 15.07 2.30
CA ILE A 15 -18.61 15.72 2.52
C ILE A 15 -17.72 14.84 3.40
N LEU A 16 -18.24 14.31 4.51
CA LEU A 16 -17.48 13.45 5.41
C LEU A 16 -16.99 12.18 4.71
N ILE A 17 -17.83 11.53 3.89
CA ILE A 17 -17.43 10.37 3.09
C ILE A 17 -16.36 10.76 2.06
N ALA A 18 -16.53 11.87 1.35
CA ALA A 18 -15.54 12.34 0.39
C ALA A 18 -14.19 12.61 1.08
N LEU A 19 -14.20 13.29 2.23
CA LEU A 19 -13.02 13.59 3.03
C LEU A 19 -12.35 12.33 3.60
N SER A 20 -13.12 11.28 3.93
CA SER A 20 -12.54 10.04 4.47
C SER A 20 -11.64 9.32 3.46
N PHE A 21 -11.89 9.47 2.15
CA PHE A 21 -10.99 8.93 1.11
C PHE A 21 -9.63 9.65 1.07
N PHE A 22 -9.58 10.93 1.44
CA PHE A 22 -8.34 11.71 1.47
C PHE A 22 -7.65 11.68 2.83
N ALA A 23 -8.34 11.23 3.89
CA ALA A 23 -7.81 11.21 5.25
C ALA A 23 -6.49 10.42 5.35
N THR A 24 -6.35 9.30 4.63
CA THR A 24 -5.10 8.53 4.58
C THR A 24 -3.92 9.38 4.12
N SER A 25 -4.12 10.22 3.10
CA SER A 25 -3.07 11.08 2.55
C SER A 25 -2.73 12.28 3.45
N TRP A 26 -3.62 12.69 4.36
CA TRP A 26 -3.38 13.83 5.25
C TRP A 26 -2.77 13.46 6.59
N PHE A 27 -3.13 12.28 7.11
CA PHE A 27 -2.73 11.84 8.46
C PHE A 27 -1.75 10.68 8.44
N GLY A 28 -1.50 10.09 7.27
CA GLY A 28 -0.59 8.97 7.15
C GLY A 28 0.87 9.38 7.07
N GLU A 29 1.72 8.42 7.40
CA GLU A 29 3.16 8.51 7.29
C GLU A 29 3.62 7.87 5.97
N GLU A 30 4.63 8.48 5.35
CA GLU A 30 5.15 8.04 4.06
C GLU A 30 6.25 6.99 4.26
N TYR A 31 6.20 5.93 3.46
CA TYR A 31 7.16 4.83 3.46
C TYR A 31 7.54 4.48 2.02
N VAL A 32 8.80 4.09 1.81
CA VAL A 32 9.29 3.63 0.51
C VAL A 32 9.60 2.14 0.59
N LEU A 33 8.93 1.32 -0.21
CA LEU A 33 9.20 -0.12 -0.31
C LEU A 33 10.06 -0.43 -1.51
N ARG A 34 11.01 -1.36 -1.35
CA ARG A 34 11.61 -2.04 -2.51
C ARG A 34 10.55 -2.93 -3.14
N ALA A 35 10.36 -2.78 -4.44
CA ALA A 35 9.40 -3.54 -5.21
C ALA A 35 10.09 -4.17 -6.42
N GLU A 36 9.54 -5.28 -6.88
CA GLU A 36 9.95 -5.94 -8.12
C GLU A 36 8.68 -6.33 -8.89
N PRO A 37 8.64 -6.15 -10.22
CA PRO A 37 7.56 -6.69 -11.03
C PRO A 37 7.66 -8.23 -11.05
N TYR A 38 6.53 -8.95 -10.96
CA TYR A 38 6.56 -10.42 -10.98
C TYR A 38 5.77 -11.07 -12.13
N ASP A 39 4.70 -10.45 -12.63
CA ASP A 39 3.89 -11.01 -13.74
C ASP A 39 3.28 -9.89 -14.59
N PRO A 40 3.30 -9.98 -15.93
CA PRO A 40 3.15 -8.82 -16.81
C PRO A 40 1.72 -8.57 -17.33
N TYR A 41 1.58 -7.33 -17.82
CA TYR A 41 0.52 -6.70 -18.61
C TYR A 41 -0.56 -7.60 -19.26
N ASP A 42 -1.82 -7.35 -18.89
CA ASP A 42 -3.01 -7.82 -19.60
C ASP A 42 -3.61 -6.69 -20.46
N PRO A 43 -3.58 -6.80 -21.81
CA PRO A 43 -4.09 -5.75 -22.71
C PRO A 43 -5.60 -5.50 -22.62
N PHE A 44 -6.35 -6.31 -21.86
CA PHE A 44 -7.81 -6.20 -21.74
C PHE A 44 -8.28 -5.60 -20.41
N TYR A 45 -7.45 -5.60 -19.36
CA TYR A 45 -7.84 -5.16 -18.01
C TYR A 45 -7.23 -3.82 -17.55
N GLY A 46 -6.56 -3.12 -18.47
CA GLY A 46 -5.89 -1.84 -18.20
C GLY A 46 -4.42 -2.03 -17.82
N GLU A 47 -3.64 -0.94 -17.84
CA GLU A 47 -2.23 -1.00 -17.49
C GLU A 47 -2.05 -1.01 -15.96
N TYR A 48 -1.59 -2.14 -15.45
CA TYR A 48 -1.15 -2.32 -14.07
C TYR A 48 0.14 -3.14 -14.04
N VAL A 49 0.88 -3.00 -12.96
CA VAL A 49 2.07 -3.82 -12.68
C VAL A 49 1.81 -4.61 -11.40
N LEU A 50 2.06 -5.91 -11.46
CA LEU A 50 2.01 -6.78 -10.29
C LEU A 50 3.32 -6.71 -9.52
N LEU A 51 3.25 -6.31 -8.26
CA LEU A 51 4.42 -6.03 -7.43
C LEU A 51 4.57 -7.09 -6.34
N LYS A 52 5.83 -7.47 -6.10
CA LYS A 52 6.26 -8.21 -4.90
C LYS A 52 7.27 -7.37 -4.13
N TYR A 53 7.34 -7.58 -2.82
CA TYR A 53 8.13 -6.76 -1.90
C TYR A 53 9.18 -7.60 -1.20
N PRO A 54 10.42 -7.69 -1.74
CA PRO A 54 11.44 -8.60 -1.21
C PRO A 54 11.88 -8.27 0.23
N ASP A 55 11.69 -7.05 0.71
CA ASP A 55 12.05 -6.64 2.08
C ASP A 55 10.95 -6.88 3.11
N LEU A 56 9.71 -7.17 2.69
CA LEU A 56 8.61 -7.51 3.60
C LEU A 56 8.69 -8.98 4.02
N LYS A 57 9.77 -9.32 4.71
CA LYS A 57 10.02 -10.68 5.20
C LYS A 57 9.47 -10.85 6.61
N PRO A 58 8.59 -11.82 6.85
CA PRO A 58 8.20 -12.19 8.21
C PRO A 58 9.40 -12.72 8.98
N SER A 59 9.43 -12.51 10.30
CA SER A 59 10.35 -13.21 11.19
C SER A 59 10.08 -14.73 11.20
N ASP A 60 11.07 -15.55 11.54
CA ASP A 60 10.92 -17.02 11.63
C ASP A 60 9.77 -17.47 12.54
N SER A 61 9.41 -16.65 13.54
CA SER A 61 8.31 -16.90 14.48
C SER A 61 6.97 -16.29 14.05
N ALA A 62 6.86 -15.75 12.84
CA ALA A 62 5.64 -15.08 12.40
C ALA A 62 4.48 -16.08 12.24
N PRO A 63 3.26 -15.69 12.64
CA PRO A 63 2.07 -16.49 12.39
C PRO A 63 1.82 -16.65 10.88
N GLY A 64 1.34 -17.82 10.48
CA GLY A 64 0.83 -18.06 9.13
C GLY A 64 -0.66 -17.73 9.02
N GLY A 65 -1.13 -17.44 7.80
CA GLY A 65 -2.52 -17.05 7.55
C GLY A 65 -2.72 -15.54 7.66
N ASP A 66 -3.88 -15.11 8.15
CA ASP A 66 -4.19 -13.70 8.30
C ASP A 66 -3.32 -13.05 9.38
N ILE A 67 -2.70 -11.93 9.03
CA ILE A 67 -1.76 -11.21 9.88
C ILE A 67 -2.04 -9.70 9.87
N PHE A 68 -1.53 -9.06 10.90
CA PHE A 68 -1.55 -7.62 11.10
C PHE A 68 -0.11 -7.17 11.30
N PHE A 69 0.37 -6.20 10.52
CA PHE A 69 1.75 -5.75 10.60
C PHE A 69 1.91 -4.23 10.50
N SER A 70 2.99 -3.69 11.04
CA SER A 70 3.38 -2.29 10.89
C SER A 70 4.71 -2.17 10.17
N LEU A 71 4.98 -0.98 9.62
CA LEU A 71 6.22 -0.66 8.96
C LEU A 71 7.07 0.27 9.82
N LYS A 72 8.37 0.22 9.58
CA LYS A 72 9.34 1.24 10.00
C LYS A 72 10.32 1.50 8.87
N GLU A 73 10.90 2.69 8.85
CA GLU A 73 12.01 2.99 7.95
C GLU A 73 13.26 2.21 8.39
N GLY A 74 13.89 1.51 7.44
CA GLY A 74 15.18 0.84 7.64
C GLY A 74 16.35 1.82 7.49
N ASP A 75 17.55 1.38 7.89
CA ASP A 75 18.77 2.20 7.81
C ASP A 75 19.14 2.63 6.38
N ASP A 76 18.57 1.96 5.37
CA ASP A 76 18.76 2.18 3.95
C ASP A 76 17.66 3.07 3.33
N GLY A 77 16.76 3.64 4.14
CA GLY A 77 15.63 4.46 3.70
C GLY A 77 14.45 3.65 3.15
N TYR A 78 14.53 2.31 3.17
CA TYR A 78 13.45 1.44 2.72
C TYR A 78 12.70 0.84 3.89
N ALA A 79 11.38 0.81 3.78
CA ALA A 79 10.50 0.33 4.82
C ALA A 79 10.60 -1.18 4.99
N ARG A 80 10.63 -1.61 6.25
CA ARG A 80 10.67 -3.01 6.69
C ARG A 80 9.57 -3.23 7.71
N ILE A 81 9.24 -4.49 7.96
CA ILE A 81 8.27 -4.85 9.00
C ILE A 81 8.85 -4.51 10.37
N ASP A 82 8.09 -3.77 11.17
CA ASP A 82 8.43 -3.48 12.55
C ASP A 82 7.83 -4.49 13.51
N ARG A 83 6.50 -4.69 13.40
CA ARG A 83 5.73 -5.64 14.19
C ARG A 83 4.85 -6.48 13.29
N ILE A 84 4.67 -7.75 13.66
CA ILE A 84 3.71 -8.68 13.04
C ILE A 84 2.98 -9.44 14.14
N ASP A 85 1.68 -9.63 13.98
CA ASP A 85 0.81 -10.28 14.95
C ASP A 85 -0.35 -11.00 14.24
N SER A 86 -0.96 -12.00 14.88
CA SER A 86 -2.19 -12.63 14.41
C SER A 86 -3.44 -11.87 14.84
N GLU A 87 -3.32 -11.01 15.85
CA GLU A 87 -4.40 -10.16 16.34
C GLU A 87 -4.26 -8.71 15.84
N PRO A 88 -5.38 -8.03 15.53
CA PRO A 88 -5.33 -6.64 15.10
C PRO A 88 -4.83 -5.73 16.21
N PHE A 89 -3.92 -4.82 15.85
CA PHE A 89 -3.47 -3.74 16.72
C PHE A 89 -3.61 -2.38 16.03
N TRP A 90 -3.56 -1.32 16.83
CA TRP A 90 -3.72 0.03 16.32
C TRP A 90 -2.62 0.37 15.28
N GLY A 91 -3.04 0.84 14.12
CA GLY A 91 -2.13 1.17 13.01
C GLY A 91 -1.64 -0.03 12.20
N ALA A 92 -2.14 -1.24 12.46
CA ALA A 92 -1.72 -2.40 11.72
C ALA A 92 -2.34 -2.45 10.32
N ILE A 93 -1.49 -2.73 9.34
CA ILE A 93 -1.84 -3.09 7.98
C ILE A 93 -2.30 -4.55 7.99
N GLN A 94 -3.45 -4.83 7.40
CA GLN A 94 -3.93 -6.20 7.23
C GLN A 94 -3.23 -6.86 6.05
N GLY A 95 -2.81 -8.11 6.21
CA GLY A 95 -2.26 -8.92 5.13
C GLY A 95 -2.39 -10.40 5.41
N THR A 96 -1.75 -11.19 4.55
CA THR A 96 -1.68 -12.65 4.70
C THR A 96 -0.23 -13.09 4.60
N ASN A 97 0.20 -13.98 5.50
CA ASN A 97 1.48 -14.66 5.42
C ASN A 97 1.30 -16.07 4.89
N TYR A 98 1.81 -16.32 3.69
CA TYR A 98 1.81 -17.65 3.07
C TYR A 98 3.24 -18.06 2.73
N GLY A 99 3.75 -19.10 3.40
CA GLY A 99 5.07 -19.67 3.09
C GLY A 99 6.25 -18.69 3.27
N GLY A 100 6.13 -17.70 4.16
CA GLY A 100 7.16 -16.69 4.38
C GLY A 100 7.09 -15.49 3.45
N GLN A 101 6.01 -15.35 2.68
CA GLN A 101 5.71 -14.19 1.86
C GLN A 101 4.50 -13.46 2.42
N ILE A 102 4.65 -12.15 2.64
CA ILE A 102 3.57 -11.29 3.09
C ILE A 102 2.94 -10.62 1.88
N THR A 103 1.63 -10.79 1.74
CA THR A 103 0.84 -10.11 0.72
C THR A 103 -0.23 -9.26 1.37
N THR A 104 -0.60 -8.18 0.68
CA THR A 104 -1.78 -7.40 1.03
C THR A 104 -2.43 -6.94 -0.26
N SER A 105 -3.74 -7.11 -0.35
CA SER A 105 -4.50 -6.86 -1.58
C SER A 105 -4.32 -5.43 -2.11
N GLN A 106 -4.04 -4.47 -1.24
CA GLN A 106 -3.83 -3.06 -1.59
C GLN A 106 -2.44 -2.75 -2.18
N LEU A 107 -1.48 -3.70 -2.09
CA LEU A 107 -0.12 -3.53 -2.62
C LEU A 107 0.19 -4.47 -3.79
N GLU A 108 -0.62 -5.48 -4.06
CA GLU A 108 -0.34 -6.46 -5.12
C GLU A 108 -0.41 -5.84 -6.53
N GLN A 109 -1.36 -4.92 -6.76
CA GLN A 109 -1.61 -4.29 -8.05
C GLN A 109 -1.38 -2.78 -7.97
N TYR A 110 -0.50 -2.26 -8.83
CA TYR A 110 -0.31 -0.84 -9.01
C TYR A 110 -0.77 -0.41 -10.40
N TYR A 111 -1.78 0.45 -10.47
CA TYR A 111 -2.28 1.00 -11.73
C TYR A 111 -1.34 2.09 -12.25
N VAL A 112 -0.96 1.99 -13.51
CA VAL A 112 0.00 2.91 -14.13
C VAL A 112 -0.66 3.71 -15.26
N GLU A 113 -0.01 4.78 -15.67
CA GLU A 113 -0.46 5.54 -16.83
C GLU A 113 -0.27 4.74 -18.12
N GLN A 114 -1.18 4.93 -19.08
CA GLN A 114 -1.14 4.22 -20.35
C GLN A 114 0.18 4.48 -21.11
N GLY A 115 0.85 3.41 -21.54
CA GLY A 115 2.15 3.38 -22.20
C GLY A 115 3.35 3.25 -21.25
N THR A 116 3.16 3.25 -19.93
CA THR A 116 4.27 3.26 -18.95
C THR A 116 4.57 1.89 -18.34
N GLY A 117 3.61 0.96 -18.38
CA GLY A 117 3.76 -0.39 -17.82
C GLY A 117 5.01 -1.14 -18.28
N PRO A 118 5.26 -1.28 -19.60
CA PRO A 118 6.40 -2.04 -20.11
C PRO A 118 7.75 -1.54 -19.57
N GLY A 119 7.91 -0.22 -19.43
CA GLY A 119 9.15 0.36 -18.93
C GLY A 119 9.40 0.04 -17.45
N LEU A 120 8.35 -0.08 -16.64
CA LEU A 120 8.43 -0.45 -15.22
C LEU A 120 8.61 -1.96 -15.04
N GLU A 121 8.02 -2.78 -15.92
CA GLU A 121 8.23 -4.24 -15.93
C GLU A 121 9.67 -4.61 -16.28
N GLU A 122 10.29 -3.91 -17.25
CA GLU A 122 11.70 -4.10 -17.58
C GLU A 122 12.64 -3.70 -16.43
N ALA A 123 12.21 -2.76 -15.60
CA ALA A 123 12.94 -2.34 -14.43
C ALA A 123 12.76 -3.36 -13.31
N LYS A 124 13.70 -4.31 -13.24
CA LYS A 124 13.75 -5.34 -12.18
C LYS A 124 13.71 -4.73 -10.78
N ASP A 125 14.28 -3.54 -10.62
CA ASP A 125 14.39 -2.83 -9.35
C ASP A 125 13.50 -1.59 -9.34
N LEU A 126 12.40 -1.67 -8.57
CA LEU A 126 11.46 -0.58 -8.38
C LEU A 126 11.47 -0.07 -6.94
N ALA A 127 10.99 1.15 -6.76
CA ALA A 127 10.68 1.75 -5.47
C ALA A 127 9.22 2.19 -5.48
N LEU A 128 8.44 1.69 -4.51
CA LEU A 128 7.05 2.09 -4.32
C LEU A 128 6.94 2.99 -3.09
N THR A 129 6.50 4.22 -3.31
CA THR A 129 6.09 5.11 -2.22
C THR A 129 4.65 4.83 -1.84
N LEU A 130 4.38 4.66 -0.55
CA LEU A 130 3.04 4.55 -0.01
C LEU A 130 2.86 5.44 1.22
N VAL A 131 1.61 5.76 1.51
CA VAL A 131 1.20 6.41 2.74
C VAL A 131 0.43 5.42 3.60
N VAL A 132 0.80 5.30 4.88
CA VAL A 132 0.16 4.42 5.88
C VAL A 132 -0.54 5.29 6.92
N ALA A 133 -1.85 5.18 7.00
CA ALA A 133 -2.63 5.89 7.99
C ALA A 133 -2.45 5.31 9.41
N PRO A 134 -2.67 6.12 10.47
CA PRO A 134 -2.63 5.64 11.86
C PRO A 134 -3.62 4.53 12.19
N TRP A 135 -4.61 4.28 11.33
CA TRP A 135 -5.59 3.19 11.45
C TRP A 135 -5.30 2.01 10.50
N GLY A 136 -4.12 1.95 9.89
CA GLY A 136 -3.66 0.80 9.11
C GLY A 136 -4.05 0.81 7.62
N ALA A 137 -4.83 1.79 7.18
CA ALA A 137 -5.14 1.94 5.75
C ALA A 137 -3.92 2.41 4.99
N ILE A 138 -3.63 1.76 3.86
CA ILE A 138 -2.51 2.11 3.01
C ILE A 138 -2.96 2.65 1.65
N ARG A 139 -2.11 3.51 1.08
CA ARG A 139 -2.31 4.07 -0.26
C ARG A 139 -0.97 4.15 -0.99
N PRO A 140 -0.74 3.31 -2.01
CA PRO A 140 0.34 3.53 -2.98
C PRO A 140 0.17 4.90 -3.65
N THR A 141 1.25 5.68 -3.73
CA THR A 141 1.22 7.03 -4.31
C THR A 141 2.08 7.17 -5.54
N PHE A 142 3.24 6.51 -5.57
CA PHE A 142 4.20 6.66 -6.66
C PHE A 142 5.04 5.40 -6.84
N LEU A 143 5.27 4.99 -8.08
CA LEU A 143 6.10 3.86 -8.46
C LEU A 143 7.15 4.32 -9.46
N GLU A 144 8.42 4.07 -9.15
CA GLU A 144 9.54 4.48 -9.99
C GLU A 144 10.64 3.41 -10.08
N LYS A 145 11.52 3.58 -11.07
CA LYS A 145 12.75 2.78 -11.17
C LYS A 145 13.70 3.19 -10.05
N ARG A 146 14.21 2.23 -9.30
CA ARG A 146 15.19 2.52 -8.25
C ARG A 146 16.51 2.98 -8.90
N PRO A 147 17.10 4.11 -8.49
CA PRO A 147 18.40 4.50 -9.00
C PRO A 147 19.46 3.45 -8.60
N GLU A 148 20.32 3.07 -9.56
CA GLU A 148 21.46 2.20 -9.28
C GLU A 148 22.36 2.90 -8.24
N GLN A 149 22.63 2.22 -7.11
CA GLN A 149 23.67 2.67 -6.19
C GLN A 149 25.02 2.45 -6.89
N ASN A 150 25.57 3.52 -7.46
CA ASN A 150 26.95 3.59 -7.96
C ASN A 150 27.96 3.45 -6.81
#